data_AF-A0A519DAN7-F1
#
_entry.id   AF-A0A519DAN7-F1
#
_cell.length_a   1.000
_cell.length_b   1.000
_cell.length_c   1.000
_cell.angle_alpha   90.00
_cell.angle_beta   90.00
_cell.angle_gamma   90.00
#
_symmetry.space_group_name_H-M   'P 1'
#
loop_
_entity.id
_entity.type
_entity.pdbx_description
1 polymer ?
#
loop_
_entity_poly.entity_id
_entity_poly.type
_entity_poly.pdbx_seq_one_letter_code
_entity_poly.pdbx_strand_id
1 'polypeptide(L)'
;PSDGSWAAPFDVGPREGNCPEGYPVVNNNEGGMVVVAWADCPSGNIGPWEMRVAVSYDNGTNFTTWNASGFERGINMYPFVSITEENVVSIAFYGLDYDQNNSEDGYTAGKEWFLYAGALKDPQEGDVWDYRIVDPTPLHTVTAYEESSGDTHALHDFFETVMSPDGSWMGIAYQENVGLHPFEENEEQRYIKFIRGDMSASHDVIIPSGDDNMEMPFLNPCELIATVRPDLC
;
A
#
# COMPACT_ATOMS: atom_id res chain seq x y z
N PRO A 1 22.94 -26.17 -0.35
CA PRO A 1 22.32 -25.69 -1.59
C PRO A 1 21.02 -26.44 -1.86
N SER A 2 19.98 -25.76 -2.34
CA SER A 2 18.73 -26.41 -2.79
C SER A 2 19.06 -27.45 -3.88
N ASP A 3 18.31 -28.56 -3.92
CA ASP A 3 18.36 -29.54 -5.01
C ASP A 3 17.47 -29.15 -6.20
N GLY A 4 16.85 -27.97 -6.14
CA GLY A 4 15.95 -27.45 -7.16
C GLY A 4 14.53 -28.05 -7.09
N SER A 5 14.23 -28.89 -6.10
CA SER A 5 12.87 -29.37 -5.87
C SER A 5 12.03 -28.32 -5.15
N TRP A 6 10.72 -28.33 -5.45
CA TRP A 6 9.74 -27.48 -4.79
C TRP A 6 8.86 -28.33 -3.87
N ALA A 7 8.60 -27.80 -2.68
CA ALA A 7 7.53 -28.33 -1.84
C ALA A 7 6.16 -28.13 -2.54
N ALA A 8 5.15 -28.87 -2.09
CA ALA A 8 3.78 -28.58 -2.51
C ALA A 8 3.38 -27.16 -2.08
N PRO A 9 2.58 -26.44 -2.88
CA PRO A 9 2.03 -25.16 -2.47
C PRO A 9 1.12 -25.34 -1.26
N PHE A 10 1.00 -24.29 -0.46
CA PHE A 10 0.09 -24.21 0.68
C PHE A 10 -0.59 -22.84 0.72
N ASP A 11 -1.70 -22.76 1.45
CA ASP A 11 -2.49 -21.54 1.53
C ASP A 11 -1.89 -20.57 2.56
N VAL A 12 -1.64 -19.34 2.13
CA VAL A 12 -1.11 -18.25 2.98
C VAL A 12 -2.22 -17.37 3.55
N GLY A 13 -3.37 -17.28 2.87
CA GLY A 13 -4.48 -16.44 3.30
C GLY A 13 -5.69 -16.50 2.37
N PRO A 14 -6.78 -15.81 2.72
CA PRO A 14 -8.00 -15.78 1.92
C PRO A 14 -7.83 -14.98 0.63
N ARG A 15 -8.62 -15.36 -0.38
CA ARG A 15 -8.79 -14.65 -1.65
C ARG A 15 -10.26 -14.76 -2.05
N GLU A 16 -11.03 -13.72 -1.76
CA GLU A 16 -12.49 -13.68 -1.89
C GLU A 16 -12.96 -12.91 -3.13
N GLY A 17 -12.10 -12.07 -3.69
CA GLY A 17 -12.30 -11.39 -4.97
C GLY A 17 -11.07 -11.47 -5.87
N ASN A 18 -11.21 -11.05 -7.13
CA ASN A 18 -10.06 -10.92 -8.01
C ASN A 18 -10.08 -9.56 -8.69
N CYS A 19 -9.18 -8.71 -8.22
CA CYS A 19 -9.07 -7.32 -8.64
C CYS A 19 -8.00 -7.22 -9.71
N PRO A 20 -8.13 -6.30 -10.66
CA PRO A 20 -6.98 -5.84 -11.44
C PRO A 20 -5.86 -5.47 -10.47
N GLU A 21 -4.65 -5.95 -10.72
CA GLU A 21 -3.46 -5.42 -10.05
C GLU A 21 -3.45 -5.62 -8.51
N GLY A 22 -4.24 -6.59 -8.03
CA GLY A 22 -4.25 -7.04 -6.64
C GLY A 22 -3.38 -8.29 -6.40
N TYR A 23 -2.36 -8.50 -7.23
CA TYR A 23 -1.49 -9.68 -7.15
C TYR A 23 -0.68 -9.71 -5.85
N PRO A 24 -0.34 -10.91 -5.33
CA PRO A 24 0.48 -11.01 -4.13
C PRO A 24 1.93 -10.62 -4.41
N VAL A 25 2.51 -9.85 -3.49
CA VAL A 25 3.92 -9.51 -3.45
C VAL A 25 4.54 -10.11 -2.21
N VAL A 26 5.72 -10.71 -2.36
CA VAL A 26 6.48 -11.40 -1.31
C VAL A 26 7.82 -10.74 -1.14
N ASN A 27 8.24 -10.59 0.11
CA ASN A 27 9.61 -10.22 0.45
C ASN A 27 10.08 -10.98 1.71
N ASN A 28 11.39 -11.11 1.90
CA ASN A 28 11.99 -11.82 3.04
C ASN A 28 13.31 -11.19 3.48
N ASN A 29 13.74 -11.45 4.71
CA ASN A 29 15.04 -11.02 5.24
C ASN A 29 15.94 -12.22 5.65
N GLU A 30 17.19 -11.97 6.04
CA GLU A 30 18.12 -13.02 6.48
C GLU A 30 17.74 -13.63 7.84
N GLY A 31 16.97 -12.87 8.64
CA GLY A 31 16.41 -13.33 9.92
C GLY A 31 15.33 -14.41 9.79
N GLY A 32 14.90 -14.73 8.56
CA GLY A 32 13.86 -15.73 8.29
C GLY A 32 12.44 -15.18 8.34
N MET A 33 12.27 -13.86 8.39
CA MET A 33 10.97 -13.23 8.21
C MET A 33 10.54 -13.31 6.75
N VAL A 34 9.27 -13.63 6.50
CA VAL A 34 8.64 -13.59 5.18
C VAL A 34 7.34 -12.82 5.29
N VAL A 35 7.11 -11.83 4.43
CA VAL A 35 5.85 -11.08 4.37
C VAL A 35 5.24 -11.23 2.99
N VAL A 36 3.94 -11.46 2.97
CA VAL A 36 3.11 -11.49 1.76
C VAL A 36 2.04 -10.42 1.91
N ALA A 37 1.87 -9.55 0.92
CA ALA A 37 0.79 -8.57 0.85
C ALA A 37 0.04 -8.71 -0.47
N TRP A 38 -1.30 -8.60 -0.44
CA TRP A 38 -2.14 -8.64 -1.64
C TRP A 38 -3.41 -7.82 -1.43
N ALA A 39 -4.00 -7.33 -2.51
CA ALA A 39 -5.26 -6.59 -2.45
C ALA A 39 -6.40 -7.48 -2.91
N ASP A 40 -7.48 -7.53 -2.13
CA ASP A 40 -8.66 -8.37 -2.34
C ASP A 40 -9.93 -7.53 -2.51
N CYS A 41 -10.88 -7.96 -3.33
CA CYS A 41 -12.07 -7.15 -3.66
C CYS A 41 -13.32 -8.04 -3.63
N PRO A 42 -13.73 -8.48 -2.42
CA PRO A 42 -14.88 -9.36 -2.26
C PRO A 42 -16.18 -8.75 -2.80
N SER A 43 -16.25 -7.41 -2.87
CA SER A 43 -17.40 -6.66 -3.39
C SER A 43 -17.26 -6.26 -4.87
N GLY A 44 -16.35 -6.88 -5.61
CA GLY A 44 -16.09 -6.59 -7.02
C GLY A 44 -15.24 -5.34 -7.24
N ASN A 45 -15.01 -5.01 -8.52
CA ASN A 45 -13.94 -4.09 -8.91
C ASN A 45 -14.08 -2.67 -8.33
N ILE A 46 -15.30 -2.14 -8.29
CA ILE A 46 -15.59 -0.79 -7.78
C ILE A 46 -16.05 -0.79 -6.31
N GLY A 47 -16.10 -1.96 -5.67
CA GLY A 47 -16.38 -2.07 -4.25
C GLY A 47 -15.13 -1.71 -3.41
N PRO A 48 -15.23 -1.70 -2.07
CA PRO A 48 -14.06 -1.59 -1.22
C PRO A 48 -13.12 -2.78 -1.43
N TRP A 49 -11.83 -2.48 -1.60
CA TRP A 49 -10.77 -3.48 -1.63
C TRP A 49 -10.14 -3.58 -0.25
N GLU A 50 -9.84 -4.79 0.17
CA GLU A 50 -9.13 -5.10 1.39
C GLU A 50 -7.65 -5.33 1.09
N MET A 51 -6.76 -4.62 1.79
CA MET A 51 -5.36 -5.04 1.84
C MET A 51 -5.23 -6.21 2.82
N ARG A 52 -4.66 -7.31 2.38
CA ARG A 52 -4.36 -8.47 3.21
C ARG A 52 -2.85 -8.57 3.39
N VAL A 53 -2.44 -8.95 4.59
CA VAL A 53 -1.04 -9.22 4.92
C VAL A 53 -0.92 -10.56 5.63
N ALA A 54 0.13 -11.30 5.30
CA ALA A 54 0.54 -12.51 5.99
C ALA A 54 2.01 -12.41 6.38
N VAL A 55 2.33 -12.72 7.64
CA VAL A 55 3.68 -12.64 8.18
C VAL A 55 4.11 -13.99 8.74
N SER A 56 5.32 -14.41 8.40
CA SER A 56 6.02 -15.55 8.98
C SER A 56 7.34 -15.07 9.58
N TYR A 57 7.71 -15.66 10.72
CA TYR A 57 9.00 -15.44 11.38
C TYR A 57 9.89 -16.70 11.35
N ASP A 58 9.50 -17.73 10.59
CA ASP A 58 10.14 -19.05 10.58
C ASP A 58 10.38 -19.60 9.17
N ASN A 59 10.88 -18.72 8.28
CA ASN A 59 11.21 -18.98 6.88
C ASN A 59 9.99 -19.43 6.05
N GLY A 60 8.81 -18.90 6.36
CA GLY A 60 7.58 -19.22 5.64
C GLY A 60 6.98 -20.58 6.00
N THR A 61 7.27 -21.12 7.19
CA THR A 61 6.68 -22.39 7.63
C THR A 61 5.29 -22.17 8.21
N ASN A 62 5.13 -21.15 9.05
CA ASN A 62 3.86 -20.74 9.63
C ASN A 62 3.61 -19.26 9.33
N PHE A 63 2.37 -18.95 8.94
CA PHE A 63 1.93 -17.59 8.67
C PHE A 63 0.81 -17.19 9.63
N THR A 64 0.80 -15.91 9.98
CA THR A 64 -0.34 -15.23 10.59
C THR A 64 -0.85 -14.19 9.61
N THR A 65 -2.16 -14.14 9.41
CA THR A 65 -2.79 -13.38 8.32
C THR A 65 -3.93 -12.52 8.82
N TRP A 66 -3.96 -11.25 8.43
CA TRP A 66 -5.03 -10.33 8.82
C TRP A 66 -5.27 -9.23 7.78
N ASN A 67 -6.28 -8.39 8.04
CA ASN A 67 -6.60 -7.23 7.21
C ASN A 67 -5.70 -6.05 7.61
N ALA A 68 -5.05 -5.43 6.63
CA ALA A 68 -4.17 -4.28 6.76
C ALA A 68 -4.57 -3.15 5.80
N SER A 69 -5.87 -2.98 5.56
CA SER A 69 -6.41 -1.95 4.64
C SER A 69 -6.09 -0.55 5.10
N GLY A 70 -5.80 0.35 4.15
CA GLY A 70 -5.58 1.77 4.47
C GLY A 70 -6.85 2.54 4.82
N PHE A 71 -8.00 2.04 4.40
CA PHE A 71 -9.31 2.66 4.59
C PHE A 71 -10.39 1.60 4.74
N GLU A 72 -11.49 1.97 5.38
CA GLU A 72 -12.70 1.15 5.47
C GLU A 72 -13.40 1.06 4.11
N ARG A 73 -13.35 2.13 3.31
CA ARG A 73 -13.98 2.25 2.00
C ARG A 73 -13.01 2.86 1.00
N GLY A 74 -12.63 2.09 -0.02
CA GLY A 74 -11.74 2.57 -1.08
C GLY A 74 -11.04 1.44 -1.82
N ILE A 75 -10.04 1.79 -2.64
CA ILE A 75 -9.25 0.84 -3.42
C ILE A 75 -7.77 0.87 -3.01
N ASN A 76 -7.26 -0.26 -2.50
CA ASN A 76 -5.87 -0.49 -2.10
C ASN A 76 -5.09 -1.18 -3.25
N MET A 77 -4.81 -0.49 -4.36
CA MET A 77 -4.26 -1.13 -5.57
C MET A 77 -2.74 -1.29 -5.55
N TYR A 78 -2.26 -2.39 -6.15
CA TYR A 78 -0.85 -2.64 -6.43
C TYR A 78 0.06 -2.55 -5.19
N PRO A 79 -0.17 -3.42 -4.17
CA PRO A 79 0.66 -3.41 -2.98
C PRO A 79 2.10 -3.77 -3.28
N PHE A 80 3.01 -3.13 -2.57
CA PHE A 80 4.42 -3.46 -2.56
C PHE A 80 4.93 -3.53 -1.12
N VAL A 81 5.79 -4.50 -0.84
CA VAL A 81 6.33 -4.75 0.50
C VAL A 81 7.86 -4.71 0.53
N SER A 82 8.40 -3.95 1.48
CA SER A 82 9.83 -3.94 1.82
C SER A 82 10.04 -4.36 3.26
N ILE A 83 11.15 -5.04 3.51
CA ILE A 83 11.53 -5.56 4.82
C ILE A 83 13.00 -5.22 5.09
N THR A 84 13.30 -4.80 6.32
CA THR A 84 14.68 -4.67 6.82
C THR A 84 15.14 -5.93 7.57
N GLU A 85 16.44 -6.04 7.81
CA GLU A 85 17.01 -7.08 8.68
C GLU A 85 16.59 -6.96 10.16
N GLU A 86 16.03 -5.82 10.57
CA GLU A 86 15.47 -5.60 11.91
C GLU A 86 13.93 -5.75 11.96
N ASN A 87 13.34 -6.47 11.00
CA ASN A 87 11.90 -6.74 10.90
C ASN A 87 11.01 -5.49 10.83
N VAL A 88 11.54 -4.35 10.38
CA VAL A 88 10.70 -3.24 9.91
C VAL A 88 10.12 -3.63 8.56
N VAL A 89 8.79 -3.60 8.46
CA VAL A 89 8.00 -3.92 7.27
C VAL A 89 7.27 -2.68 6.82
N SER A 90 7.42 -2.31 5.55
CA SER A 90 6.55 -1.31 4.94
C SER A 90 5.63 -1.92 3.91
N ILE A 91 4.45 -1.34 3.83
CA ILE A 91 3.53 -1.57 2.74
C ILE A 91 3.27 -0.21 2.11
N ALA A 92 3.38 -0.16 0.78
CA ALA A 92 3.05 1.01 0.00
C ALA A 92 2.20 0.60 -1.21
N PHE A 93 1.30 1.47 -1.64
CA PHE A 93 0.28 1.14 -2.64
C PHE A 93 -0.34 2.41 -3.25
N TYR A 94 -1.01 2.25 -4.39
CA TYR A 94 -1.85 3.30 -4.96
C TYR A 94 -3.24 3.24 -4.34
N GLY A 95 -3.61 4.30 -3.61
CA GLY A 95 -4.84 4.35 -2.84
C GLY A 95 -5.84 5.33 -3.41
N LEU A 96 -7.10 4.91 -3.48
CA LEU A 96 -8.24 5.80 -3.63
C LEU A 96 -9.17 5.57 -2.46
N ASP A 97 -9.17 6.51 -1.51
CA ASP A 97 -10.12 6.55 -0.41
C ASP A 97 -11.49 6.97 -0.96
N TYR A 98 -12.59 6.33 -0.59
CA TYR A 98 -13.92 6.79 -1.01
C TYR A 98 -14.42 7.96 -0.17
N ASP A 99 -13.90 8.15 1.03
CA ASP A 99 -14.40 9.17 1.96
C ASP A 99 -13.72 10.54 1.76
N GLN A 100 -12.87 10.70 0.73
CA GLN A 100 -12.25 12.00 0.37
C GLN A 100 -13.29 13.10 0.25
N ASN A 101 -12.95 14.27 0.78
CA ASN A 101 -13.81 15.47 0.80
C ASN A 101 -15.16 15.24 1.51
N ASN A 102 -15.20 14.36 2.52
CA ASN A 102 -16.40 14.00 3.28
C ASN A 102 -17.55 13.49 2.40
N SER A 103 -17.22 12.79 1.31
CA SER A 103 -18.21 12.21 0.40
C SER A 103 -18.53 10.78 0.80
N GLU A 104 -19.79 10.37 0.66
CA GLU A 104 -20.21 8.98 0.86
C GLU A 104 -20.21 8.18 -0.46
N ASP A 105 -19.77 8.78 -1.56
CA ASP A 105 -19.78 8.17 -2.89
C ASP A 105 -18.65 7.16 -3.04
N GLY A 106 -18.88 6.10 -3.82
CA GLY A 106 -17.85 5.12 -4.16
C GLY A 106 -16.92 5.60 -5.28
N TYR A 107 -16.57 4.67 -6.17
CA TYR A 107 -15.76 4.97 -7.35
C TYR A 107 -16.50 5.90 -8.33
N THR A 108 -16.16 7.18 -8.30
CA THR A 108 -16.85 8.26 -9.03
C THR A 108 -15.86 9.26 -9.61
N ALA A 109 -16.24 9.92 -10.71
CA ALA A 109 -15.40 10.88 -11.39
C ALA A 109 -15.02 12.06 -10.49
N GLY A 110 -13.76 12.47 -10.56
CA GLY A 110 -13.19 13.52 -9.71
C GLY A 110 -12.55 13.02 -8.41
N LYS A 111 -12.71 11.74 -8.04
CA LYS A 111 -11.93 11.13 -6.95
C LYS A 111 -10.46 11.06 -7.35
N GLU A 112 -9.58 11.34 -6.40
CA GLU A 112 -8.14 11.39 -6.64
C GLU A 112 -7.46 10.13 -6.09
N TRP A 113 -6.48 9.64 -6.84
CA TRP A 113 -5.58 8.57 -6.43
C TRP A 113 -4.30 9.16 -5.86
N PHE A 114 -3.84 8.61 -4.74
CA PHE A 114 -2.60 9.04 -4.09
C PHE A 114 -1.66 7.86 -3.85
N LEU A 115 -0.39 8.19 -3.65
CA LEU A 115 0.60 7.25 -3.15
C LEU A 115 0.48 7.14 -1.63
N TYR A 116 0.16 5.94 -1.13
CA TYR A 116 0.13 5.64 0.30
C TYR A 116 1.32 4.78 0.70
N ALA A 117 1.85 5.02 1.89
CA ALA A 117 2.81 4.13 2.51
C ALA A 117 2.70 4.19 4.04
N GLY A 118 3.06 3.08 4.68
CA GLY A 118 3.12 2.96 6.13
C GLY A 118 4.08 1.84 6.54
N ALA A 119 4.56 1.86 7.78
CA ALA A 119 5.50 0.86 8.26
C ALA A 119 5.28 0.47 9.72
N LEU A 120 5.61 -0.78 10.02
CA LEU A 120 5.57 -1.36 11.36
C LEU A 120 6.89 -2.06 11.66
N LYS A 121 7.31 -2.02 12.93
CA LYS A 121 8.40 -2.88 13.43
C LYS A 121 7.81 -4.11 14.11
N ASP A 122 8.31 -5.29 13.74
CA ASP A 122 7.89 -6.59 14.28
C ASP A 122 6.35 -6.81 14.22
N PRO A 123 5.69 -6.64 13.05
CA PRO A 123 4.23 -6.70 12.92
C PRO A 123 3.64 -8.04 13.40
N GLN A 124 2.52 -7.95 14.12
CA GLN A 124 1.74 -9.06 14.66
C GLN A 124 0.27 -8.97 14.22
N GLU A 125 -0.45 -10.08 14.37
CA GLU A 125 -1.89 -10.11 14.09
C GLU A 125 -2.64 -8.99 14.81
N GLY A 126 -3.48 -8.28 14.06
CA GLY A 126 -4.31 -7.19 14.58
C GLY A 126 -3.60 -5.84 14.68
N ASP A 127 -2.31 -5.77 14.36
CA ASP A 127 -1.64 -4.47 14.24
C ASP A 127 -2.20 -3.69 13.04
N VAL A 128 -2.30 -2.37 13.21
CA VAL A 128 -2.82 -1.44 12.21
C VAL A 128 -1.67 -0.59 11.68
N TRP A 129 -1.56 -0.51 10.35
CA TRP A 129 -0.60 0.35 9.69
C TRP A 129 -1.08 1.80 9.73
N ASP A 130 -0.18 2.71 10.10
CA ASP A 130 -0.42 4.14 9.98
C ASP A 130 -0.09 4.60 8.55
N TYR A 131 -0.99 4.31 7.60
CA TYR A 131 -0.79 4.70 6.21
C TYR A 131 -0.99 6.19 6.00
N ARG A 132 -0.14 6.77 5.17
CA ARG A 132 -0.10 8.21 4.92
C ARG A 132 0.09 8.49 3.44
N ILE A 133 -0.45 9.60 2.98
CA ILE A 133 -0.15 10.14 1.65
C ILE A 133 1.30 10.63 1.67
N VAL A 134 2.14 10.06 0.81
CA VAL A 134 3.58 10.39 0.75
C VAL A 134 3.98 11.24 -0.45
N ASP A 135 3.09 11.41 -1.44
CA ASP A 135 3.14 12.48 -2.44
C ASP A 135 1.80 13.25 -2.38
N PRO A 136 1.80 14.57 -2.07
CA PRO A 136 0.56 15.37 -2.08
C PRO A 136 -0.08 15.48 -3.47
N THR A 137 0.69 15.23 -4.52
CA THR A 137 0.22 15.36 -5.89
C THR A 137 -0.66 14.16 -6.21
N PRO A 138 -1.94 14.37 -6.61
CA PRO A 138 -2.75 13.30 -7.14
C PRO A 138 -2.03 12.61 -8.32
N LEU A 139 -1.96 11.30 -8.28
CA LEU A 139 -1.33 10.49 -9.34
C LEU A 139 -2.25 10.28 -10.53
N HIS A 140 -3.56 10.31 -10.26
CA HIS A 140 -4.64 10.16 -11.22
C HIS A 140 -5.93 10.74 -10.64
N THR A 141 -6.84 11.14 -11.52
CA THR A 141 -8.20 11.54 -11.15
C THR A 141 -9.17 10.72 -11.96
N VAL A 142 -10.11 10.06 -11.29
CA VAL A 142 -11.12 9.21 -11.94
C VAL A 142 -11.89 10.05 -12.97
N THR A 143 -11.96 9.54 -14.19
CA THR A 143 -12.67 10.13 -15.31
C THR A 143 -14.13 9.65 -15.35
N ALA A 144 -14.99 10.40 -16.04
CA ALA A 144 -16.38 9.98 -16.27
C ALA A 144 -16.48 8.66 -17.06
N TYR A 145 -15.46 8.35 -17.87
CA TYR A 145 -15.40 7.07 -18.59
C TYR A 145 -15.19 5.92 -17.61
N GLU A 146 -14.16 6.00 -16.77
CA GLU A 146 -13.80 4.99 -15.78
C GLU A 146 -14.94 4.72 -14.78
N GLU A 147 -15.60 5.77 -14.29
CA GLU A 147 -16.81 5.62 -13.47
C GLU A 147 -17.89 4.82 -14.21
N SER A 148 -18.14 5.15 -15.48
CA SER A 148 -19.21 4.50 -16.27
C SER A 148 -18.88 3.08 -16.72
N SER A 149 -17.59 2.77 -16.94
CA SER A 149 -17.12 1.46 -17.39
C SER A 149 -16.77 0.54 -16.21
N GLY A 150 -16.59 1.09 -15.00
CA GLY A 150 -16.09 0.38 -13.84
C GLY A 150 -14.62 0.00 -13.95
N ASP A 151 -13.85 0.75 -14.74
CA ASP A 151 -12.42 0.54 -14.95
C ASP A 151 -11.62 1.22 -13.83
N THR A 152 -10.94 0.41 -13.03
CA THR A 152 -10.11 0.85 -11.90
C THR A 152 -8.62 0.66 -12.19
N HIS A 153 -8.26 0.29 -13.41
CA HIS A 153 -6.91 -0.09 -13.82
C HIS A 153 -6.01 1.12 -14.10
N ALA A 154 -6.12 2.16 -13.27
CA ALA A 154 -5.48 3.44 -13.55
C ALA A 154 -3.96 3.44 -13.34
N LEU A 155 -3.43 2.62 -12.41
CA LEU A 155 -2.03 2.72 -11.94
C LEU A 155 -1.45 1.34 -11.60
N HIS A 156 -0.46 0.84 -12.36
CA HIS A 156 0.02 -0.54 -12.17
C HIS A 156 1.36 -0.94 -12.85
N ASP A 157 1.99 -0.08 -13.66
CA ASP A 157 3.11 -0.54 -14.49
C ASP A 157 4.48 -0.50 -13.80
N PHE A 158 4.69 0.37 -12.81
CA PHE A 158 5.95 0.42 -12.05
C PHE A 158 5.77 1.00 -10.65
N PHE A 159 6.32 0.28 -9.68
CA PHE A 159 6.37 0.64 -8.26
C PHE A 159 7.54 -0.08 -7.60
N GLU A 160 8.38 0.63 -6.86
CA GLU A 160 9.46 0.04 -6.09
C GLU A 160 9.69 0.83 -4.79
N THR A 161 9.86 0.12 -3.69
CA THR A 161 10.31 0.69 -2.42
C THR A 161 11.66 0.12 -2.02
N VAL A 162 12.51 0.98 -1.50
CA VAL A 162 13.82 0.61 -0.93
C VAL A 162 13.93 1.18 0.48
N MET A 163 14.40 0.35 1.41
CA MET A 163 14.73 0.81 2.75
C MET A 163 16.23 0.95 2.91
N SER A 164 16.65 1.90 3.73
CA SER A 164 18.04 2.05 4.10
C SER A 164 18.53 0.82 4.89
N PRO A 165 19.83 0.49 4.83
CA PRO A 165 20.38 -0.65 5.58
C PRO A 165 20.15 -0.56 7.10
N ASP A 166 20.06 0.66 7.63
CA ASP A 166 19.81 0.95 9.05
C ASP A 166 18.33 1.22 9.36
N GLY A 167 17.42 1.06 8.39
CA GLY A 167 15.98 1.29 8.55
C GLY A 167 15.58 2.74 8.86
N SER A 168 16.50 3.70 8.75
CA SER A 168 16.27 5.12 9.04
C SER A 168 15.54 5.90 7.95
N TRP A 169 15.46 5.38 6.72
CA TRP A 169 14.71 6.03 5.64
C TRP A 169 14.20 5.03 4.61
N MET A 170 13.19 5.45 3.85
CA MET A 170 12.62 4.72 2.73
C MET A 170 12.58 5.60 1.48
N GLY A 171 13.02 5.05 0.36
CA GLY A 171 12.84 5.62 -0.97
C GLY A 171 11.70 4.92 -1.68
N ILE A 172 10.88 5.67 -2.42
CA ILE A 172 9.80 5.13 -3.24
C ILE A 172 9.97 5.67 -4.65
N ALA A 173 10.04 4.77 -5.62
CA ALA A 173 10.01 5.05 -7.04
C ALA A 173 8.66 4.58 -7.61
N TYR A 174 7.94 5.46 -8.29
CA TYR A 174 6.58 5.20 -8.73
C TYR A 174 6.27 5.98 -10.01
N GLN A 175 5.15 5.64 -10.64
CA GLN A 175 4.68 6.34 -11.83
C GLN A 175 3.62 7.37 -11.51
N GLU A 176 3.68 8.47 -12.23
CA GLU A 176 2.64 9.51 -12.27
C GLU A 176 2.17 9.64 -13.73
N ASN A 177 0.86 9.63 -13.94
CA ASN A 177 0.27 9.88 -15.24
C ASN A 177 0.40 11.38 -15.59
N VAL A 178 0.96 11.68 -16.77
CA VAL A 178 1.19 13.05 -17.24
C VAL A 178 0.45 13.37 -18.55
N GLY A 179 -0.42 12.47 -19.02
CA GLY A 179 -1.26 12.68 -20.20
C GLY A 179 -1.30 11.47 -21.12
N LEU A 180 -1.64 11.69 -22.39
CA LEU A 180 -1.71 10.62 -23.40
C LEU A 180 -0.34 10.28 -23.98
N HIS A 181 -0.11 9.00 -24.21
CA HIS A 181 1.10 8.51 -24.85
C HIS A 181 1.21 9.08 -26.29
N PRO A 182 2.36 9.69 -26.65
CA PRO A 182 2.48 10.39 -27.94
C PRO A 182 2.52 9.45 -29.16
N PHE A 183 2.66 8.13 -28.93
CA PHE A 183 2.84 7.15 -30.00
C PHE A 183 1.85 5.98 -29.95
N GLU A 184 1.00 5.89 -28.92
CA GLU A 184 0.04 4.80 -28.75
C GLU A 184 -1.33 5.38 -28.38
N GLU A 185 -2.35 4.99 -29.14
CA GLU A 185 -3.70 5.52 -28.96
C GLU A 185 -4.36 4.88 -27.74
N ASN A 186 -4.93 5.72 -26.86
CA ASN A 186 -5.55 5.33 -25.59
C ASN A 186 -4.58 4.76 -24.53
N GLU A 187 -3.27 4.97 -24.70
CA GLU A 187 -2.28 4.68 -23.66
C GLU A 187 -1.88 5.95 -22.92
N GLU A 188 -1.41 5.78 -21.69
CA GLU A 188 -0.99 6.89 -20.82
C GLU A 188 0.52 7.13 -20.91
N GLN A 189 0.92 8.40 -20.96
CA GLN A 189 2.30 8.80 -20.76
C GLN A 189 2.55 8.94 -19.26
N ARG A 190 3.63 8.31 -18.77
CA ARG A 190 3.97 8.34 -17.35
C ARG A 190 5.41 8.83 -17.13
N TYR A 191 5.62 9.59 -16.06
CA TYR A 191 6.96 9.86 -15.53
C TYR A 191 7.26 8.92 -14.37
N ILE A 192 8.54 8.59 -14.19
CA ILE A 192 9.03 7.94 -12.97
C ILE A 192 9.42 9.05 -12.00
N LYS A 193 8.74 9.11 -10.86
CA LYS A 193 9.05 9.98 -9.73
C LYS A 193 9.81 9.20 -8.65
N PHE A 194 10.57 9.94 -7.86
CA PHE A 194 11.32 9.42 -6.72
C PHE A 194 11.03 10.31 -5.51
N ILE A 195 10.61 9.71 -4.42
CA ILE A 195 10.49 10.37 -3.12
C ILE A 195 11.29 9.61 -2.07
N ARG A 196 11.60 10.28 -0.97
CA ARG A 196 12.31 9.69 0.17
C ARG A 196 11.74 10.25 1.47
N GLY A 197 11.13 9.39 2.29
CA GLY A 197 10.75 9.70 3.67
C GLY A 197 11.77 9.15 4.66
N ASP A 198 12.07 9.90 5.71
CA ASP A 198 12.84 9.40 6.85
C ASP A 198 11.90 8.66 7.81
N MET A 199 12.34 7.52 8.33
CA MET A 199 11.57 6.68 9.24
C MET A 199 11.63 7.28 10.64
N SER A 200 10.51 7.86 11.11
CA SER A 200 10.44 8.36 12.48
C SER A 200 9.95 7.25 13.43
N ALA A 201 10.65 7.07 14.55
CA ALA A 201 10.24 6.18 15.63
C ALA A 201 9.27 6.87 16.62
N SER A 202 9.02 8.18 16.44
CA SER A 202 8.14 8.98 17.28
C SER A 202 6.74 9.03 16.69
N HIS A 203 5.79 8.39 17.39
CA HIS A 203 4.37 8.71 17.24
C HIS A 203 4.16 10.18 17.60
N ASP A 204 3.95 11.03 16.60
CA ASP A 204 3.07 12.18 16.81
C ASP A 204 1.67 11.75 16.37
N VAL A 205 0.89 11.27 17.33
CA VAL A 205 -0.56 11.19 17.17
C VAL A 205 -1.02 12.62 16.90
N ILE A 206 -1.29 12.95 15.65
CA ILE A 206 -2.05 14.15 15.31
C ILE A 206 -3.45 13.91 15.90
N ILE A 207 -3.66 14.39 17.12
CA ILE A 207 -4.97 14.43 17.74
C ILE A 207 -5.79 15.39 16.87
N PRO A 208 -6.88 14.94 16.22
CA PRO A 208 -7.72 15.85 15.47
C PRO A 208 -8.24 16.90 16.46
N SER A 209 -7.85 18.16 16.26
CA SER A 209 -8.57 19.28 16.86
C SER A 209 -10.00 19.17 16.38
N GLY A 210 -10.96 19.13 17.30
CA GLY A 210 -12.38 18.83 17.06
C GLY A 210 -13.14 19.88 16.24
N ASP A 211 -12.66 20.15 15.03
CA ASP A 211 -13.40 20.79 13.95
C ASP A 211 -13.68 19.74 12.87
N ASP A 212 -14.96 19.60 12.49
CA ASP A 212 -15.53 18.62 11.56
C ASP A 212 -15.08 18.78 10.08
N ASN A 213 -13.81 19.13 9.86
CA ASN A 213 -13.15 19.05 8.56
C ASN A 213 -11.92 18.15 8.72
N MET A 214 -12.10 16.85 8.50
CA MET A 214 -11.01 15.89 8.51
C MET A 214 -10.23 15.98 7.20
N GLU A 215 -9.44 17.06 7.04
CA GLU A 215 -8.31 17.03 6.10
C GLU A 215 -7.31 16.00 6.64
N MET A 216 -7.10 14.93 5.88
CA MET A 216 -6.07 13.93 6.19
C MET A 216 -4.73 14.65 6.33
N PRO A 217 -3.99 14.43 7.43
CA PRO A 217 -2.76 15.16 7.68
C PRO A 217 -1.73 14.85 6.59
N PHE A 218 -1.38 15.90 5.86
CA PHE A 218 -0.31 15.90 4.88
C PHE A 218 1.04 15.66 5.57
N LEU A 219 1.78 14.62 5.15
CA LEU A 219 3.15 14.44 5.60
C LEU A 219 4.10 15.30 4.77
N ASN A 220 5.09 15.89 5.45
CA ASN A 220 6.26 16.40 4.76
C ASN A 220 6.89 15.23 4.00
N PRO A 221 7.23 15.35 2.70
CA PRO A 221 7.88 14.27 1.95
C PRO A 221 9.16 13.73 2.60
N CYS A 222 9.70 14.37 3.64
CA CYS A 222 10.82 13.90 4.46
C CYS A 222 10.46 12.97 5.63
N GLU A 223 9.21 12.59 5.90
CA GLU A 223 8.85 11.77 7.07
C GLU A 223 7.94 10.59 6.69
N LEU A 224 8.21 9.41 7.23
CA LEU A 224 7.38 8.20 7.19
C LEU A 224 7.36 7.62 8.60
N ILE A 225 6.20 7.46 9.20
CA ILE A 225 6.11 7.07 10.62
C ILE A 225 6.14 5.54 10.72
N ALA A 226 7.07 5.02 11.52
CA ALA A 226 7.05 3.63 11.95
C ALA A 226 6.40 3.51 13.33
N THR A 227 5.36 2.68 13.41
CA THR A 227 4.68 2.39 14.68
C THR A 227 5.32 1.14 15.32
N VAL A 228 5.66 1.27 16.61
CA VAL A 228 6.16 0.18 17.46
C VAL A 228 5.10 -0.12 18.53
N ARG A 229 4.80 -1.41 18.77
CA ARG A 229 3.86 -1.80 19.84
C ARG A 229 4.42 -1.38 21.21
N PRO A 230 3.66 -0.65 22.06
CA PRO A 230 4.15 -0.18 23.36
C PRO A 230 4.62 -1.30 24.31
N ASP A 231 4.09 -2.50 24.14
CA ASP A 231 4.26 -3.62 25.06
C ASP A 231 5.60 -4.38 24.88
N LEU A 232 6.43 -3.97 23.91
CA LEU A 232 7.72 -4.59 23.57
C LEU A 232 8.94 -3.75 23.98
N CYS A 233 8.75 -2.70 24.80
CA CYS A 233 9.81 -1.84 25.34
C CYS A 233 10.05 -2.06 26.85
#